data_AF-A0A7S1AP71-F1
#
_entry.id   AF-A0A7S1AP71-F1
#
_cell.length_a   1.000
_cell.length_b   1.000
_cell.length_c   1.000
_cell.angle_alpha   90.00
_cell.angle_beta   90.00
_cell.angle_gamma   90.00
#
_symmetry.space_group_name_H-M   'P 1'
#
loop_
_entity.id
_entity.type
_entity.pdbx_description
1 polymer ?
#
loop_
_entity_poly.entity_id
_entity_poly.type
_entity_poly.pdbx_seq_one_letter_code
_entity_poly.pdbx_strand_id
1 'polypeptide(L)'
;NSSLLFPLELSPSCDDASDHDLGGSFQTLSLQTASGNTHLGGIASRGVDLFGLEEAPDGKIEIAGRLPLPVGHHSWVASALRGGRGYVLGDSGSVFELDVAARKWNGPHVLHRNLSWTGICAEPDGGWLTLGHGNSGVELWRFPRSRKET
;
A
#
# COMPACT_ATOMS: atom_id res chain seq x y z
N ASN A 1 22.81 18.65 4.99
CA ASN A 1 23.31 17.29 4.72
C ASN A 1 23.27 16.45 5.98
N SER A 2 22.12 15.82 6.24
CA SER A 2 22.02 14.68 7.15
C SER A 2 21.00 13.74 6.53
N SER A 3 21.50 12.74 5.80
CA SER A 3 20.71 11.60 5.37
C SER A 3 20.44 10.75 6.60
N LEU A 4 19.18 10.73 7.05
CA LEU A 4 18.72 9.77 8.04
C LEU A 4 18.46 8.45 7.30
N LEU A 5 19.52 7.65 7.18
CA LEU A 5 19.45 6.27 6.73
C LEU A 5 18.57 5.50 7.73
N PHE A 6 17.56 4.81 7.19
CA PHE A 6 16.80 3.82 7.92
C PHE A 6 17.75 2.72 8.39
N PRO A 7 17.66 2.25 9.65
CA PRO A 7 17.88 0.84 9.91
C PRO A 7 16.57 0.14 9.49
N LEU A 8 16.43 -0.11 8.19
CA LEU A 8 15.66 -1.29 7.79
C LEU A 8 16.51 -2.46 8.28
N GLU A 9 15.93 -3.38 9.05
CA GLU A 9 16.62 -4.64 9.33
C GLU A 9 16.84 -5.35 7.99
N LEU A 10 17.98 -5.09 7.37
CA LEU A 10 18.55 -5.89 6.33
C LEU A 10 18.94 -7.20 7.01
N SER A 11 18.01 -8.15 7.01
CA SER A 11 18.37 -9.55 7.04
C SER A 11 18.61 -9.96 5.59
N PRO A 12 19.87 -10.03 5.11
CA PRO A 12 20.17 -10.75 3.88
C PRO A 12 20.08 -12.24 4.20
N SER A 13 18.87 -12.76 4.28
CA SER A 13 18.64 -14.20 4.22
C SER A 13 18.46 -14.56 2.74
N CYS A 14 19.59 -14.62 2.04
CA CYS A 14 19.71 -15.48 0.87
C CYS A 14 20.24 -16.82 1.40
N ASP A 15 19.40 -17.62 2.06
CA ASP A 15 19.69 -19.05 2.27
C ASP A 15 18.39 -19.82 2.52
N ASP A 16 18.11 -20.67 1.53
CA ASP A 16 17.35 -21.93 1.54
C ASP A 16 15.97 -21.95 2.22
N ALA A 17 14.97 -21.44 1.51
CA ALA A 17 13.58 -21.85 1.69
C ALA A 17 13.13 -22.55 0.41
N SER A 18 13.17 -23.88 0.46
CA SER A 18 12.41 -24.84 -0.35
C SER A 18 11.35 -24.22 -1.26
N ASP A 19 11.66 -24.22 -2.56
CA ASP A 19 10.77 -24.41 -3.71
C ASP A 19 9.28 -24.03 -3.52
N HIS A 20 9.03 -22.77 -3.16
CA HIS A 20 7.74 -22.12 -3.35
C HIS A 20 7.95 -20.89 -4.20
N ASP A 21 8.01 -21.11 -5.51
CA ASP A 21 7.67 -20.17 -6.59
C ASP A 21 7.91 -18.68 -6.26
N LEU A 22 9.17 -18.30 -6.09
CA LEU A 22 9.58 -16.90 -5.88
C LEU A 22 9.45 -16.06 -7.18
N GLY A 23 8.95 -16.64 -8.26
CA GLY A 23 8.64 -16.02 -9.56
C GLY A 23 7.30 -15.28 -9.62
N GLY A 24 6.76 -14.82 -8.48
CA GLY A 24 5.50 -14.09 -8.45
C GLY A 24 5.59 -12.70 -9.06
N SER A 25 4.71 -12.40 -10.02
CA SER A 25 4.48 -11.04 -10.54
C SER A 25 3.91 -10.14 -9.43
N PHE A 26 4.23 -8.84 -9.47
CA PHE A 26 3.56 -7.86 -8.63
C PHE A 26 2.07 -7.80 -8.98
N GLN A 27 1.18 -7.93 -7.99
CA GLN A 27 -0.26 -7.79 -8.21
C GLN A 27 -0.69 -6.33 -8.18
N THR A 28 -0.06 -5.50 -7.34
CA THR A 28 -0.35 -4.07 -7.27
C THR A 28 0.92 -3.24 -7.22
N LEU A 29 0.84 -2.03 -7.76
CA LEU A 29 1.90 -1.04 -7.73
C LEU A 29 1.27 0.35 -7.68
N SER A 30 1.71 1.16 -6.73
CA SER A 30 1.40 2.59 -6.67
C SER A 30 2.68 3.38 -6.44
N LEU A 31 2.78 4.53 -7.10
CA LEU A 31 3.88 5.47 -6.96
C LEU A 31 3.36 6.79 -6.39
N GLN A 32 4.17 7.43 -5.55
CA GLN A 32 3.91 8.74 -5.01
C GLN A 32 3.92 9.76 -6.16
N THR A 33 2.78 10.41 -6.39
CA THR A 33 2.65 11.44 -7.44
C THR A 33 2.69 12.86 -6.88
N ALA A 34 2.54 13.01 -5.57
CA ALA A 34 2.57 14.32 -4.91
C ALA A 34 3.96 14.62 -4.38
N SER A 35 4.48 15.82 -4.68
CA SER A 35 5.70 16.35 -4.09
C SER A 35 5.54 16.43 -2.56
N GLY A 36 6.26 15.59 -1.84
CA GLY A 36 6.28 15.58 -0.38
C GLY A 36 7.54 14.87 0.10
N ASN A 37 8.08 15.32 1.23
CA ASN A 37 9.28 14.74 1.85
C ASN A 37 8.98 13.39 2.52
N THR A 38 8.49 12.43 1.75
CA THR A 38 8.36 11.05 2.19
C THR A 38 9.35 10.21 1.43
N HIS A 39 10.24 9.52 2.16
CA HIS A 39 11.21 8.61 1.57
C HIS A 39 10.54 7.49 0.75
N LEU A 40 9.30 7.13 1.10
CA LEU A 40 8.51 6.17 0.34
C LEU A 40 8.04 6.76 -1.00
N GLY A 41 8.63 6.25 -2.08
CA GLY A 41 8.27 6.53 -3.47
C GLY A 41 7.14 5.66 -4.00
N GLY A 42 6.81 4.53 -3.34
CA GLY A 42 5.72 3.66 -3.78
C GLY A 42 5.36 2.52 -2.82
N ILE A 43 4.27 1.83 -3.14
CA ILE A 43 3.82 0.60 -2.47
C ILE A 43 3.49 -0.44 -3.53
N ALA A 44 4.05 -1.63 -3.40
CA ALA A 44 3.74 -2.76 -4.27
C ALA A 44 3.34 -3.99 -3.45
N SER A 45 2.62 -4.93 -4.05
CA SER A 45 2.26 -6.21 -3.43
C SER A 45 2.76 -7.40 -4.25
N ARG A 46 3.22 -8.44 -3.55
CA ARG A 46 3.55 -9.74 -4.14
C ARG A 46 3.01 -10.85 -3.26
N GLY A 47 1.92 -11.48 -3.69
CA GLY A 47 1.15 -12.41 -2.88
C GLY A 47 0.54 -11.69 -1.67
N VAL A 48 0.85 -12.16 -0.47
CA VAL A 48 0.41 -11.53 0.79
C VAL A 48 1.35 -10.43 1.28
N ASP A 49 2.54 -10.32 0.70
CA ASP A 49 3.55 -9.36 1.12
C ASP A 49 3.27 -7.97 0.52
N LEU A 50 3.57 -6.94 1.30
CA LEU A 50 3.64 -5.55 0.86
C LEU A 50 5.09 -5.09 0.87
N PHE A 51 5.46 -4.31 -0.13
CA PHE A 51 6.80 -3.77 -0.30
C PHE A 51 6.74 -2.25 -0.39
N GLY A 52 7.66 -1.61 0.33
CA GLY A 52 7.94 -0.20 0.17
C GLY A 52 8.89 -0.01 -0.98
N LEU A 53 8.61 0.98 -1.82
CA LEU A 53 9.49 1.39 -2.91
C LEU A 53 10.07 2.76 -2.58
N GLU A 54 11.33 2.97 -2.92
CA GLU A 54 12.02 4.25 -2.72
C GLU A 54 12.75 4.66 -3.99
N GLU A 55 12.90 5.97 -4.18
CA GLU A 55 13.68 6.51 -5.27
C GLU A 55 15.16 6.51 -4.87
N ALA A 56 15.97 5.77 -5.62
CA ALA A 56 17.42 5.74 -5.50
C ALA A 56 18.03 7.06 -5.97
N PRO A 57 19.27 7.39 -5.56
CA PRO A 57 19.94 8.64 -5.98
C PRO A 57 20.11 8.81 -7.49
N ASP A 58 20.03 7.73 -8.26
CA ASP A 58 20.09 7.75 -9.73
C ASP A 58 18.72 7.94 -10.40
N GLY A 59 17.66 8.18 -9.61
CA GLY A 59 16.30 8.41 -10.07
C GLY A 59 15.50 7.13 -10.37
N LYS A 60 16.05 5.95 -10.09
CA LYS A 60 15.31 4.69 -10.24
C LYS A 60 14.44 4.40 -9.02
N ILE A 61 13.36 3.67 -9.23
CA ILE A 61 12.55 3.12 -8.13
C ILE A 61 13.07 1.73 -7.78
N GLU A 62 13.42 1.53 -6.52
CA GLU A 62 13.92 0.26 -5.99
C GLU A 62 13.02 -0.25 -4.86
N ILE A 63 13.04 -1.57 -4.64
CA ILE A 63 12.37 -2.18 -3.49
C ILE A 63 13.22 -1.90 -2.25
N ALA A 64 12.73 -1.04 -1.37
CA ALA A 64 13.43 -0.73 -0.12
C ALA A 64 13.28 -1.86 0.90
N GLY A 65 12.15 -2.58 0.89
CA GLY A 65 11.95 -3.74 1.75
C GLY A 65 10.48 -4.09 1.94
N ARG A 66 10.24 -5.11 2.77
CA ARG A 66 8.89 -5.50 3.17
C ARG A 66 8.32 -4.50 4.17
N LEU A 67 7.08 -4.08 3.95
CA LEU A 67 6.31 -3.33 4.92
C LEU A 67 5.73 -4.30 5.96
N PRO A 68 5.66 -3.92 7.25
CA PRO A 68 4.92 -4.70 8.23
C PRO A 68 3.47 -4.81 7.76
N LEU A 69 2.90 -6.01 7.78
CA LEU A 69 1.51 -6.19 7.35
C LEU A 69 0.56 -5.71 8.46
N PRO A 70 -0.56 -5.05 8.10
CA PRO A 70 -1.63 -4.86 9.06
C PRO A 70 -2.24 -6.23 9.43
N VAL A 71 -2.86 -6.32 10.61
CA VAL A 71 -3.36 -7.61 11.15
C VAL A 71 -4.35 -8.32 10.19
N GLY A 72 -4.16 -9.64 10.05
CA GLY A 72 -4.99 -10.54 9.24
C GLY A 72 -4.32 -11.05 7.95
N HIS A 73 -4.87 -12.11 7.37
CA HIS A 73 -4.42 -12.65 6.08
C HIS A 73 -5.22 -11.98 4.96
N HIS A 74 -4.56 -11.19 4.11
CA HIS A 74 -5.21 -10.47 3.03
C HIS A 74 -4.48 -10.70 1.72
N SER A 75 -5.24 -10.95 0.66
CA SER A 75 -4.74 -10.78 -0.71
C SER A 75 -4.97 -9.33 -1.11
N TRP A 76 -3.93 -8.65 -1.57
CA TRP A 76 -3.98 -7.23 -1.91
C TRP A 76 -4.40 -7.04 -3.36
N VAL A 77 -5.50 -6.33 -3.59
CA VAL A 77 -6.06 -6.10 -4.93
C VAL A 77 -5.70 -4.74 -5.51
N ALA A 78 -5.49 -3.73 -4.67
CA ALA A 78 -5.05 -2.42 -5.13
C ALA A 78 -4.27 -1.67 -4.04
N SER A 79 -3.41 -0.74 -4.47
CA SER A 79 -2.74 0.20 -3.58
C SER A 79 -2.80 1.62 -4.16
N ALA A 80 -2.70 2.63 -3.29
CA ALA A 80 -2.57 4.02 -3.68
C ALA A 80 -1.67 4.76 -2.68
N LEU A 81 -0.91 5.75 -3.16
CA LEU A 81 0.01 6.53 -2.33
C LEU A 81 -0.11 8.02 -2.68
N ARG A 82 -0.34 8.84 -1.66
CA ARG A 82 -0.41 10.30 -1.81
C ARG A 82 -0.01 11.02 -0.54
N GLY A 83 0.91 11.97 -0.65
CA GLY A 83 1.19 12.94 0.41
C GLY A 83 1.56 12.29 1.76
N GLY A 84 2.32 11.19 1.74
CA GLY A 84 2.72 10.45 2.94
C GLY A 84 1.63 9.58 3.55
N ARG A 85 0.58 9.28 2.79
CA ARG A 85 -0.46 8.31 3.13
C ARG A 85 -0.54 7.23 2.07
N GLY A 86 -0.31 5.99 2.48
CA GLY A 86 -0.54 4.82 1.65
C GLY A 86 -1.89 4.19 1.98
N TYR A 87 -2.56 3.62 0.99
CA TYR A 87 -3.74 2.80 1.20
C TYR A 87 -3.57 1.49 0.47
N VAL A 88 -4.01 0.40 1.10
CA VAL A 88 -4.10 -0.92 0.49
C VAL A 88 -5.51 -1.45 0.67
N LEU A 89 -6.01 -2.05 -0.41
CA LEU A 89 -7.33 -2.67 -0.48
C LEU A 89 -7.13 -4.17 -0.56
N GLY A 90 -7.74 -4.89 0.37
CA GLY A 90 -7.86 -6.34 0.35
C GLY A 90 -9.04 -6.82 -0.48
N ASP A 91 -8.94 -8.03 -1.01
CA ASP A 91 -9.98 -8.74 -1.77
C ASP A 91 -11.33 -8.86 -1.03
N SER A 92 -11.29 -8.92 0.31
CA SER A 92 -12.47 -8.96 1.19
C SER A 92 -13.12 -7.59 1.44
N GLY A 93 -12.64 -6.52 0.80
CA GLY A 93 -13.10 -5.15 1.02
C GLY A 93 -12.55 -4.51 2.31
N SER A 94 -11.44 -5.03 2.83
CA SER A 94 -10.69 -4.38 3.92
C SER A 94 -9.79 -3.27 3.35
N VAL A 95 -9.90 -2.06 3.88
CA VAL A 95 -9.02 -0.94 3.53
C VAL A 95 -8.16 -0.58 4.72
N PHE A 96 -6.84 -0.50 4.51
CA PHE A 96 -5.88 -0.07 5.51
C PHE A 96 -5.15 1.18 5.06
N GLU A 97 -4.97 2.12 5.98
CA GLU A 97 -4.20 3.35 5.77
C GLU A 97 -2.84 3.23 6.44
N LEU A 98 -1.77 3.39 5.66
CA LEU A 98 -0.41 3.60 6.16
C LEU A 98 -0.16 5.09 6.36
N ASP A 99 0.05 5.50 7.61
CA ASP A 99 0.76 6.73 7.93
C ASP A 99 2.26 6.48 7.72
N VAL A 100 2.81 6.96 6.60
CA VAL A 100 4.22 6.72 6.23
C VAL A 100 5.17 7.37 7.23
N ALA A 101 4.83 8.55 7.73
CA ALA A 101 5.65 9.27 8.70
C ALA A 101 5.65 8.59 10.07
N ALA A 102 4.47 8.15 10.54
CA ALA A 102 4.34 7.44 11.82
C ALA A 102 4.66 5.94 11.72
N ARG A 103 4.89 5.40 10.51
CA ARG A 103 5.07 3.96 10.23
C ARG A 103 3.97 3.11 10.85
N LYS A 104 2.74 3.58 10.76
CA LYS A 104 1.59 2.98 11.45
C LYS A 104 0.46 2.71 10.47
N TRP A 105 -0.05 1.48 10.53
CA TRP A 105 -1.30 1.12 9.86
C TRP A 105 -2.51 1.47 10.71
N ASN A 106 -3.55 2.00 10.07
CA ASN A 106 -4.87 2.24 10.63
C ASN A 106 -5.91 1.45 9.83
N GLY A 107 -7.01 1.06 10.49
CA GLY A 107 -8.05 0.21 9.92
C GLY A 107 -8.13 -1.19 10.59
N PRO A 108 -8.83 -2.16 9.98
CA PRO A 108 -9.45 -2.05 8.66
C PRO A 108 -10.70 -1.16 8.67
N HIS A 109 -10.87 -0.34 7.63
CA HIS A 109 -12.17 0.16 7.23
C HIS A 109 -12.83 -0.89 6.34
N VAL A 110 -13.98 -1.39 6.74
CA VAL A 110 -14.67 -2.48 6.03
C VAL A 110 -15.67 -1.88 5.05
N LEU A 111 -15.45 -2.13 3.76
CA LEU A 111 -16.35 -1.75 2.68
C LEU A 111 -17.58 -2.68 2.61
N HIS A 112 -18.55 -2.30 1.79
CA HIS A 112 -19.73 -3.13 1.55
C HIS A 112 -19.34 -4.52 1.01
N ARG A 113 -19.86 -5.58 1.65
CA ARG A 113 -19.44 -6.98 1.45
C ARG A 113 -20.04 -7.64 0.21
N ASN A 114 -20.97 -6.99 -0.49
CA ASN A 114 -21.66 -7.53 -1.66
C ASN A 114 -21.03 -7.11 -2.99
N LEU A 115 -19.83 -6.51 -2.94
CA LEU A 115 -19.08 -6.05 -4.09
C LEU A 115 -17.70 -6.71 -4.10
N SER A 116 -17.24 -7.03 -5.30
CA SER A 116 -15.85 -7.37 -5.58
C SER A 116 -15.08 -6.08 -5.85
N TRP A 117 -14.20 -5.72 -4.92
CA TRP A 117 -13.41 -4.51 -5.00
C TRP A 117 -12.17 -4.71 -5.89
N THR A 118 -11.89 -3.74 -6.77
CA THR A 118 -10.87 -3.89 -7.83
C THR A 118 -9.89 -2.73 -7.90
N GLY A 119 -10.19 -1.60 -7.27
CA GLY A 119 -9.36 -0.42 -7.36
C GLY A 119 -9.52 0.52 -6.18
N ILE A 120 -8.45 1.26 -5.91
CA ILE A 120 -8.44 2.39 -4.98
C ILE A 120 -7.60 3.51 -5.58
N CYS A 121 -8.04 4.76 -5.45
CA CYS A 121 -7.27 5.92 -5.87
C CYS A 121 -7.37 7.08 -4.89
N ALA A 122 -6.33 7.90 -4.89
CA ALA A 122 -6.22 9.11 -4.06
C ALA A 122 -6.83 10.31 -4.77
N GLU A 123 -7.77 11.01 -4.13
CA GLU A 123 -8.37 12.21 -4.71
C GLU A 123 -7.58 13.49 -4.39
N PRO A 124 -7.69 14.53 -5.24
CA PRO A 124 -7.03 15.83 -5.06
C PRO A 124 -7.20 16.48 -3.68
N ASP A 125 -8.39 16.37 -3.12
CA ASP A 125 -8.76 16.93 -1.82
C ASP A 125 -8.34 16.07 -0.61
N GLY A 126 -7.62 14.97 -0.86
CA GLY A 126 -7.15 14.04 0.15
C GLY A 126 -8.17 12.99 0.56
N GLY A 127 -9.35 12.94 -0.10
CA GLY A 127 -10.25 11.80 -0.06
C GLY A 127 -9.71 10.60 -0.83
N TRP A 128 -10.44 9.49 -0.75
CA TRP A 128 -10.11 8.26 -1.45
C TRP A 128 -11.35 7.66 -2.06
N LEU A 129 -11.18 7.06 -3.22
CA LEU A 129 -12.24 6.47 -4.02
C LEU A 129 -11.91 5.00 -4.27
N THR A 130 -12.84 4.10 -3.95
CA THR A 130 -12.74 2.68 -4.28
C THR A 130 -13.73 2.31 -5.37
N LEU A 131 -13.32 1.37 -6.20
CA LEU A 131 -14.12 0.82 -7.30
C LEU A 131 -14.50 -0.62 -6.98
N GLY A 132 -15.79 -0.88 -6.90
CA GLY A 132 -16.36 -2.20 -6.69
C GLY A 132 -17.29 -2.59 -7.83
N HIS A 133 -17.42 -3.89 -8.10
CA HIS A 133 -18.43 -4.40 -9.01
C HIS A 133 -19.24 -5.50 -8.34
N GLY A 134 -20.53 -5.56 -8.66
CA GLY A 134 -21.46 -6.59 -8.21
C GLY A 134 -22.44 -6.96 -9.31
N ASN A 135 -23.41 -7.81 -8.98
CA ASN A 135 -24.41 -8.27 -9.96
C ASN A 135 -25.25 -7.13 -10.56
N SER A 136 -25.45 -6.06 -9.80
CA SER A 136 -26.25 -4.89 -10.18
C SER A 136 -25.46 -3.78 -10.88
N GLY A 137 -24.14 -3.93 -11.06
CA GLY A 137 -23.31 -2.97 -11.76
C GLY A 137 -22.01 -2.61 -11.02
N VAL A 138 -21.52 -1.40 -11.29
CA VAL A 138 -20.28 -0.86 -10.73
C VAL A 138 -20.63 0.22 -9.72
N GLU A 139 -19.96 0.19 -8.57
CA GLU A 139 -20.11 1.19 -7.52
C GLU A 139 -18.78 1.88 -7.24
N LEU A 140 -18.87 3.18 -7.04
CA LEU A 140 -17.78 4.03 -6.58
C LEU A 140 -18.08 4.44 -5.15
N TRP A 141 -17.18 4.14 -4.23
CA TRP A 141 -17.34 4.53 -2.84
C TRP A 141 -16.24 5.48 -2.43
N ARG A 142 -16.65 6.63 -1.90
CA ARG A 142 -15.74 7.70 -1.48
C ARG A 142 -15.75 7.81 0.03
N PHE A 143 -14.57 7.92 0.63
CA PHE A 143 -14.43 8.18 2.06
C PHE A 143 -13.45 9.32 2.33
N PRO A 144 -13.75 10.16 3.34
CA PRO A 144 -12.92 11.30 3.67
C PRO A 144 -11.60 10.85 4.29
N ARG A 145 -10.60 11.74 4.22
CA ARG A 145 -9.34 11.58 4.94
C ARG A 145 -9.61 11.34 6.42
N SER A 146 -8.99 10.31 7.00
CA SER A 146 -8.93 10.11 8.45
C SER A 146 -8.36 11.38 9.09
N ARG A 147 -9.17 12.11 9.87
CA ARG A 147 -8.66 13.24 10.64
C ARG A 147 -7.76 12.69 11.74
N LYS A 148 -6.60 13.33 11.95
CA LYS A 148 -5.88 13.16 13.21
C LYS A 148 -6.80 13.71 14.31
N GLU A 149 -7.22 12.86 15.22
CA GLU A 149 -7.78 13.30 16.49
C GLU A 149 -6.64 14.00 17.23
N THR A 150 -6.78 15.31 17.43
CA THR A 150 -5.80 16.20 18.09
C THR A 150 -6.02 16.21 19.59
#